data_AF-A0A495JK50-F1
#
_entry.id   AF-A0A495JK50-F1
#
_cell.length_a   1.000
_cell.length_b   1.000
_cell.length_c   1.000
_cell.angle_alpha   90.00
_cell.angle_beta   90.00
_cell.angle_gamma   90.00
#
_symmetry.space_group_name_H-M   'P 1'
#
loop_
_entity.id
_entity.type
_entity.pdbx_description
1 polymer ?
#
loop_
_entity_poly.entity_id
_entity_poly.type
_entity_poly.pdbx_seq_one_letter_code
_entity_poly.pdbx_strand_id
1 'polypeptide(L)' 'MIEADEHPVQGEETAVADLQERAHILDTPALTAHALSLGFRPPDDGPGWLIVREYTEDGADRGLFWVGPDDQ' A
#
# COMPACT_ATOMS: atom_id res chain seq x y z
N MET A 1 2.13 -7.91 -22.22
CA MET A 1 1.48 -7.06 -21.19
C MET A 1 2.51 -7.02 -20.09
N ILE A 2 3.11 -5.86 -19.84
CA ILE A 2 4.09 -5.74 -18.75
C ILE A 2 3.22 -5.84 -17.49
N GLU A 3 3.35 -6.93 -16.74
CA GLU A 3 2.82 -6.99 -15.37
C GLU A 3 3.39 -5.75 -14.68
N ALA A 4 2.53 -4.78 -14.33
CA ALA A 4 2.93 -3.68 -13.47
C ALA A 4 3.62 -4.33 -12.27
N ASP A 5 4.79 -3.84 -11.86
CA ASP A 5 5.51 -4.45 -10.75
C ASP A 5 4.67 -4.25 -9.50
N GLU A 6 3.84 -5.25 -9.18
CA GLU A 6 2.88 -5.16 -8.09
C GLU A 6 3.71 -5.29 -6.83
N HIS A 7 3.88 -4.17 -6.12
CA HIS A 7 4.68 -4.10 -4.92
C HIS A 7 3.77 -4.22 -3.69
N PRO A 8 3.35 -5.44 -3.26
CA PRO A 8 2.49 -5.58 -2.10
C PRO A 8 3.18 -5.03 -0.86
N VAL A 9 2.41 -4.42 0.02
CA VAL A 9 2.90 -4.00 1.34
C VAL A 9 3.17 -5.26 2.16
N GLN A 10 4.45 -5.56 2.36
CA GLN A 10 4.91 -6.69 3.16
C GLN A 10 5.40 -6.23 4.53
N GLY A 11 5.05 -6.98 5.58
CA GLY A 11 5.51 -6.73 6.94
C GLY A 11 4.86 -7.67 7.94
N GLU A 12 4.86 -7.27 9.20
CA GLU A 12 4.26 -8.06 10.28
C GLU A 12 2.74 -8.18 10.09
N GLU A 13 2.19 -9.38 10.26
CA GLU A 13 0.77 -9.68 10.03
C GLU A 13 -0.17 -8.75 10.83
N THR A 14 0.15 -8.50 12.11
CA THR A 14 -0.59 -7.58 12.98
C THR A 14 -0.52 -6.13 12.51
N ALA A 15 0.63 -5.72 11.97
CA ALA A 15 0.82 -4.37 11.45
C ALA A 15 0.11 -4.20 10.09
N VAL A 16 0.10 -5.22 9.25
CA VAL A 16 -0.64 -5.25 7.97
C VAL A 16 -2.14 -5.20 8.23
N ALA A 17 -2.64 -5.96 9.21
CA ALA A 17 -4.06 -5.95 9.58
C ALA A 17 -4.51 -4.56 10.08
N ASP A 18 -3.74 -3.91 10.97
CA ASP A 18 -4.03 -2.52 11.40
C ASP A 18 -4.04 -1.54 10.22
N LEU A 19 -3.11 -1.70 9.28
CA LEU A 19 -3.08 -0.92 8.04
C LEU A 19 -4.32 -1.13 7.18
N GLN A 20 -4.78 -2.37 7.01
CA GLN A 20 -6.00 -2.68 6.25
C GLN A 20 -7.25 -2.08 6.89
N GLU A 21 -7.36 -2.15 8.22
CA GLU A 21 -8.47 -1.51 8.94
C GLU A 21 -8.44 0.01 8.76
N ARG A 22 -7.26 0.61 8.89
CA ARG A 22 -7.07 2.06 8.70
C ARG A 22 -7.25 2.51 7.27
N ALA A 23 -7.00 1.67 6.28
CA ALA A 23 -7.21 1.99 4.87
C ALA A 23 -8.68 2.27 4.52
N HIS A 24 -9.63 1.84 5.36
CA HIS A 24 -11.04 2.20 5.21
C HIS A 24 -11.38 3.61 5.72
N ILE A 25 -10.50 4.21 6.52
CA ILE A 25 -10.77 5.43 7.30
C ILE A 25 -9.83 6.57 6.88
N LEU A 26 -8.57 6.24 6.60
CA LEU A 26 -7.51 7.18 6.25
C LEU A 26 -7.36 7.31 4.74
N ASP A 27 -7.11 8.54 4.29
CA ASP A 27 -6.69 8.80 2.92
C ASP A 27 -5.31 8.18 2.63
N THR A 28 -5.05 7.88 1.36
CA THR A 28 -3.77 7.37 0.82
C THR A 28 -2.50 7.99 1.44
N PRO A 29 -2.32 9.33 1.52
CA PRO A 29 -1.12 9.92 2.13
C PRO A 29 -1.03 9.68 3.64
N ALA A 30 -2.14 9.70 4.36
CA ALA A 30 -2.17 9.46 5.80
C ALA A 30 -1.90 7.98 6.13
N LEU A 31 -2.46 7.07 5.32
CA LEU A 31 -2.19 5.64 5.41
C LEU A 31 -0.71 5.33 5.18
N THR A 32 -0.11 5.96 4.17
CA THR A 32 1.31 5.83 3.84
C THR A 32 2.19 6.30 5.00
N ALA A 33 1.93 7.48 5.55
CA ALA A 33 2.68 8.00 6.69
C ALA A 33 2.58 7.08 7.92
N HIS A 34 1.39 6.51 8.16
CA HIS A 34 1.18 5.55 9.23
C HIS A 34 1.99 4.26 9.02
N ALA A 35 1.99 3.71 7.80
CA ALA A 35 2.80 2.55 7.48
C ALA A 35 4.30 2.78 7.68
N LEU A 36 4.81 3.92 7.23
CA LEU A 36 6.20 4.31 7.45
C LEU A 36 6.54 4.40 8.94
N SER A 37 5.59 4.87 9.77
CA SER A 37 5.72 4.92 11.23
C SER A 37 5.71 3.55 11.89
N LEU A 38 5.01 2.57 11.31
CA LEU A 38 5.02 1.17 11.72
C LEU A 38 6.29 0.43 11.26
N GLY A 39 7.12 1.06 10.44
CA GLY A 39 8.38 0.49 9.93
C GLY A 39 8.27 -0.17 8.57
N PHE A 40 7.11 -0.10 7.90
CA PHE A 40 7.01 -0.51 6.50
C PHE A 40 7.90 0.38 5.63
N ARG A 41 8.38 -0.21 4.54
CA ARG A 41 9.24 0.48 3.57
C ARG A 41 8.72 0.25 2.16
N PRO A 42 8.77 1.28 1.31
CA PRO A 42 8.55 1.11 -0.13
C PRO A 42 9.65 0.24 -0.73
N PRO A 43 9.45 -0.27 -1.97
CA PRO A 43 10.43 -1.10 -2.66
C PRO A 43 11.75 -0.36 -2.97
N ASP A 44 11.73 0.97 -3.08
CA ASP A 44 12.91 1.82 -3.27
C ASP A 44 12.83 3.11 -2.42
N ASP A 45 13.97 3.71 -2.08
CA ASP A 45 14.08 4.97 -1.32
C ASP A 45 13.59 6.22 -2.11
N GLY A 46 13.13 6.03 -3.35
CA GLY A 46 12.49 7.07 -4.15
C GLY A 46 11.37 7.81 -3.39
N PRO A 47 11.29 9.14 -3.46
CA PRO A 47 10.16 9.87 -2.88
C PRO A 47 8.89 9.63 -3.69
N GLY A 48 7.73 9.71 -3.03
CA GLY A 48 6.42 9.71 -3.71
C GLY A 48 5.70 8.37 -3.78
N TRP A 49 6.24 7.31 -3.19
CA TRP A 49 5.50 6.06 -2.98
C TRP A 49 4.28 6.28 -2.08
N LEU A 50 3.16 5.70 -2.49
CA LEU A 50 1.91 5.76 -1.76
C LEU A 50 1.34 4.36 -1.59
N ILE A 51 0.71 4.11 -0.45
CA ILE A 51 -0.03 2.87 -0.22
C ILE A 51 -1.46 3.07 -0.68
N VAL A 52 -1.85 2.27 -1.67
CA VAL A 52 -3.23 2.17 -2.12
C VAL A 52 -3.77 0.79 -1.82
N ARG A 53 -5.09 0.75 -1.69
CA ARG A 53 -5.81 -0.50 -1.58
C ARG A 53 -6.30 -0.92 -2.93
N GLU A 54 -5.88 -2.10 -3.35
CA GLU A 54 -6.33 -2.68 -4.60
C GLU A 54 -7.47 -3.67 -4.39
N TYR A 55 -8.35 -3.69 -5.36
CA TYR A 55 -9.46 -4.62 -5.44
C TYR A 55 -9.33 -5.41 -6.74
N THR A 56 -9.70 -6.67 -6.71
CA THR A 56 -9.87 -7.48 -7.91
C THR A 56 -11.00 -6.93 -8.78
N GLU A 57 -11.10 -7.37 -10.04
CA GLU A 57 -12.19 -6.99 -10.95
C GLU A 57 -13.60 -7.34 -10.41
N ASP A 58 -13.68 -8.34 -9.53
CA ASP A 58 -14.92 -8.75 -8.84
C ASP A 58 -15.24 -7.86 -7.61
N GLY A 59 -14.36 -6.91 -7.28
CA GLY A 59 -14.47 -6.05 -6.10
C GLY A 59 -14.00 -6.69 -4.81
N ALA A 60 -13.42 -7.90 -4.85
CA ALA A 60 -12.81 -8.51 -3.68
C ALA A 60 -11.51 -7.78 -3.31
N ASP A 61 -11.31 -7.53 -2.02
CA ASP A 61 -10.10 -6.90 -1.51
C ASP A 61 -8.87 -7.76 -1.83
N ARG A 62 -7.94 -7.17 -2.58
CA ARG A 62 -6.69 -7.84 -2.94
C ARG A 62 -5.61 -7.56 -1.90
N GLY A 63 -5.71 -6.42 -1.22
CA GLY A 63 -4.80 -5.97 -0.18
C GLY A 63 -4.21 -4.59 -0.46
N LEU A 64 -3.09 -4.31 0.19
CA LEU A 64 -2.40 -3.02 0.12
C LEU A 64 -1.14 -3.13 -0.72
N PHE A 65 -0.94 -2.14 -1.59
CA PHE A 65 0.16 -2.10 -2.55
C PHE A 65 0.83 -0.73 -2.55
N TRP A 66 2.14 -0.74 -2.75
CA TRP A 66 2.93 0.45 -3.00
C TRP A 66 2.80 0.84 -4.47
N VAL A 67 2.30 2.05 -4.71
CA VAL A 67 2.20 2.65 -6.03
C VAL A 67 3.17 3.83 -6.10
N GLY A 68 4.02 3.78 -7.11
CA GLY A 68 5.04 4.80 -7.35
C GLY A 68 4.41 6.08 -7.90
N PRO A 69 5.12 7.22 -7.81
CA PRO A 69 4.62 8.49 -8.33
C PRO A 69 4.51 8.54 -9.87
N ASP A 70 5.14 7.60 -10.58
CA ASP A 70 5.08 7.48 -12.05
C ASP A 70 3.81 6.75 -12.53
N ASP A 71 3.12 6.06 -11.61
CA ASP A 71 1.98 5.18 -11.89
C ASP A 71 0.62 5.85 -11.54
N GLN A 72 0.62 7.15 -11.18
CA GLN A 72 -0.56 7.92 -10.77
C GLN A 72 -1.12 8.84 -11.88
#